data_AF-A0A485MDI7-F1
#
_entry.id   AF-A0A485MDI7-F1
#
_cell.length_a   1.000
_cell.length_b   1.000
_cell.length_c   1.000
_cell.angle_alpha   90.00
_cell.angle_beta   90.00
_cell.angle_gamma   90.00
#
_symmetry.space_group_name_H-M   'P 1'
#
loop_
_entity.id
_entity.type
_entity.pdbx_description
1 polymer ?
#
loop_
_entity_poly.entity_id
_entity_poly.type
_entity_poly.pdbx_seq_one_letter_code
_entity_poly.pdbx_strand_id
1 'polypeptide(L)' 'MRVIVDGDPAFQGEVPAGQSKNFEARDKIAVTLGNAGVVEVLLNEQNLGFLGGEGAVVYREFTPPQG' A
#
# COMPACT_ATOMS: atom_id res chain seq x y z
N MET A 1 0.60 9.18 -0.82
CA MET A 1 0.99 7.76 -0.78
C MET A 1 2.46 7.62 -1.14
N ARG A 2 3.19 6.74 -0.45
CA ARG A 2 4.56 6.34 -0.79
C ARG A 2 4.62 4.82 -0.81
N VAL A 3 5.30 4.25 -1.81
CA VAL A 3 5.49 2.81 -1.96
C VAL A 3 6.97 2.52 -2.20
N ILE A 4 7.49 1.55 -1.46
CA ILE A 4 8.85 1.03 -1.59
C ILE A 4 8.72 -0.46 -1.92
N VAL A 5 9.36 -0.87 -3.01
CA VAL A 5 9.36 -2.25 -3.52
C VAL A 5 10.78 -2.77 -3.42
N ASP A 6 10.98 -3.85 -2.67
CA ASP A 6 12.28 -4.53 -2.51
C ASP A 6 13.43 -3.60 -2.07
N GLY A 7 13.09 -2.52 -1.34
CA GLY A 7 14.03 -1.50 -0.87
C GLY A 7 14.12 -0.25 -1.74
N ASP A 8 13.60 -0.30 -2.97
CA ASP A 8 13.64 0.81 -3.92
C ASP A 8 12.33 1.64 -3.90
N PRO A 9 12.40 2.98 -3.93
CA PRO A 9 11.20 3.82 -4.05
C PRO A 9 10.50 3.61 -5.40
N ALA A 10 9.31 3.00 -5.37
CA ALA A 10 8.51 2.73 -6.58
C ALA A 10 7.50 3.85 -6.88
N PHE A 11 6.98 4.51 -5.84
CA PHE A 11 6.00 5.58 -6.01
C PHE A 11 6.03 6.58 -4.86
N GLN A 12 5.83 7.86 -5.19
CA GLN A 12 5.55 8.90 -4.22
C GLN A 12 4.64 9.95 -4.86
N GLY A 13 3.45 10.12 -4.28
CA GLY A 13 2.47 11.08 -4.79
C GLY A 13 1.06 10.82 -4.27
N GLU A 14 0.11 11.59 -4.77
CA GLU A 14 -1.30 11.39 -4.49
C GLU A 14 -1.90 10.37 -5.47
N VAL A 15 -2.88 9.60 -5.00
CA VAL A 15 -3.69 8.72 -5.85
C VAL A 15 -5.07 9.37 -5.94
N PRO A 16 -5.46 9.87 -7.13
CA PRO A 16 -6.80 10.45 -7.31
C PRO A 16 -7.90 9.44 -7.02
N ALA A 17 -9.05 9.93 -6.54
CA ALA A 17 -10.21 9.08 -6.31
C ALA A 17 -10.60 8.30 -7.57
N GLY A 18 -10.90 7.01 -7.41
CA GLY A 18 -11.24 6.11 -8.52
C GLY A 18 -10.05 5.60 -9.33
N GLN A 19 -8.81 5.99 -9.02
CA GLN A 19 -7.62 5.37 -9.60
C GLN A 19 -7.06 4.28 -8.69
N SER A 20 -6.57 3.22 -9.32
CA SER A 20 -5.82 2.16 -8.67
C SER A 20 -4.35 2.19 -9.11
N LYS A 21 -3.45 1.77 -8.22
CA LYS A 21 -2.03 1.57 -8.51
C LYS A 21 -1.66 0.15 -8.13
N ASN A 22 -1.03 -0.56 -9.06
CA ASN A 22 -0.57 -1.93 -8.84
C ASN A 22 0.94 -1.92 -8.70
N PHE A 23 1.43 -2.67 -7.72
CA PHE A 23 2.85 -2.82 -7.43
C PHE A 23 3.12 -4.30 -7.18
N GLU A 24 4.26 -4.78 -7.68
CA GLU A 24 4.71 -6.15 -7.49
C GLU A 24 6.10 -6.09 -6.84
N ALA A 25 6.32 -6.92 -5.83
CA ALA A 25 7.57 -7.02 -5.08
C ALA A 25 7.92 -8.50 -4.86
N ARG A 26 9.20 -8.83 -4.87
CA ARG A 26 9.68 -10.21 -4.67
C ARG A 26 9.88 -10.54 -3.21
N ASP A 27 10.45 -9.61 -2.45
CA ASP A 27 10.87 -9.83 -1.07
C ASP A 27 10.03 -9.03 -0.09
N LYS A 28 9.76 -7.76 -0.40
CA LYS A 28 9.03 -6.87 0.49
C LYS A 28 8.40 -5.69 -0.24
N ILE A 29 7.15 -5.37 0.12
CA ILE A 29 6.54 -4.10 -0.23
C ILE A 29 6.16 -3.31 1.03
N ALA A 30 6.57 -2.05 1.09
CA ALA A 30 6.21 -1.13 2.16
C ALA A 30 5.37 0.04 1.61
N VAL A 31 4.23 0.29 2.24
CA VAL A 31 3.27 1.31 1.82
C VAL A 31 3.04 2.29 2.97
N THR A 32 3.12 3.58 2.64
CA THR A 32 2.75 4.68 3.53
C THR A 32 1.55 5.43 2.93
N LEU A 33 0.42 5.45 3.65
CA LEU A 33 -0.79 6.18 3.27
C LEU A 33 -0.95 7.39 4.19
N GLY A 34 -1.13 8.58 3.63
CA GLY A 34 -1.31 9.83 4.39
C GLY A 34 -2.75 10.10 4.82
N ASN A 35 -3.72 9.51 4.10
CA ASN A 35 -5.13 9.48 4.48
C ASN A 35 -5.63 8.03 4.27
N ALA A 36 -5.39 7.19 5.26
CA ALA A 36 -5.59 5.74 5.16
C ALA A 36 -7.06 5.30 5.17
N GLY A 37 -7.98 6.19 5.55
CA GLY A 37 -9.42 5.92 5.58
C GLY A 37 -10.12 5.98 4.22
N VAL A 38 -9.42 6.40 3.15
CA VAL A 38 -9.99 6.51 1.80
C VAL A 38 -9.27 5.64 0.76
N VAL A 39 -8.29 4.85 1.19
CA VAL A 39 -7.52 3.94 0.33
C VAL A 39 -7.78 2.51 0.76
N GLU A 40 -8.47 1.78 -0.11
CA GLU A 40 -8.66 0.33 0.03
C GLU A 40 -7.42 -0.40 -0.49
N VAL A 41 -6.96 -1.43 0.22
CA VAL A 41 -5.79 -2.20 -0.16
C VAL A 41 -6.16 -3.65 -0.42
N LEU A 42 -5.76 -4.13 -1.60
CA LEU A 42 -5.83 -5.53 -1.98
C LEU A 42 -4.41 -6.09 -2.04
N LEU A 43 -4.17 -7.21 -1.36
CA LEU A 43 -2.91 -7.93 -1.36
C LEU A 43 -3.14 -9.31 -1.97
N ASN A 44 -2.56 -9.60 -3.13
CA ASN A 44 -2.73 -10.89 -3.83
C ASN A 44 -4.22 -11.28 -3.95
N GLU A 45 -5.05 -10.36 -4.46
CA GLU A 45 -6.51 -10.51 -4.60
C GLU A 45 -7.29 -10.58 -3.28
N GLN A 46 -6.63 -10.66 -2.13
CA GLN A 46 -7.27 -10.58 -0.82
C GLN A 46 -7.51 -9.11 -0.45
N ASN A 47 -8.79 -8.76 -0.28
CA ASN A 47 -9.18 -7.44 0.18
C ASN A 47 -8.89 -7.30 1.69
N LEU A 48 -7.98 -6.37 2.03
CA LEU A 48 -7.64 -6.01 3.41
C LEU A 48 -8.47 -4.84 3.94
N GLY A 49 -9.29 -4.22 3.08
CA GLY A 49 -10.09 -3.04 3.38
C GLY A 49 -9.23 -1.78 3.53
N PHE A 50 -9.73 -0.86 4.34
CA PHE A 50 -9.00 0.36 4.71
C PHE A 50 -7.99 0.05 5.80
N LEU A 51 -6.76 0.52 5.63
CA LEU A 51 -5.66 0.22 6.55
C LEU A 51 -5.61 1.17 7.76
N GLY A 52 -6.45 2.20 7.80
CA GLY A 52 -6.59 3.14 8.90
C GLY A 52 -7.89 3.96 8.83
N GLY A 53 -8.07 4.86 9.80
CA GLY A 53 -9.22 5.78 9.83
C GLY A 53 -9.04 7.03 8.96
N GLU A 54 -10.08 7.86 8.90
CA GLU A 54 -10.05 9.16 8.23
C GLU A 54 -8.90 10.04 8.77
N GLY A 55 -8.08 10.58 7.86
CA GLY A 55 -6.93 11.42 8.21
C GLY A 55 -5.75 10.68 8.86
N ALA A 56 -5.84 9.37 9.06
CA ALA A 56 -4.76 8.60 9.66
C ALA A 56 -3.61 8.39 8.67
N VAL A 57 -2.38 8.61 9.15
CA VAL A 57 -1.18 8.19 8.44
C VAL A 57 -0.87 6.76 8.87
N VAL A 58 -0.82 5.81 7.94
CA VAL A 58 -0.47 4.41 8.25
C VAL A 58 0.73 3.95 7.45
N TYR A 59 1.55 3.16 8.11
CA TYR A 59 2.64 2.39 7.53
C TYR A 59 2.30 0.90 7.60
N ARG A 60 2.47 0.19 6.50
CA ARG A 60 2.34 -1.27 6.43
C ARG A 60 3.46 -1.85 5.58
N GLU A 61 3.98 -2.98 6.03
CA GLU A 61 4.89 -3.82 5.26
C GLU A 61 4.22 -5.16 5.02
N PHE A 62 4.43 -5.68 3.81
CA PHE A 62 4.00 -7.01 3.42
C PHE A 62 5.20 -7.75 2.86
N THR A 63 5.37 -8.99 3.30
CA THR A 63 6.36 -9.94 2.78
C THR A 63 5.63 -11.14 2.19
N PRO A 64 6.24 -11.89 1.26
CA PRO A 64 5.70 -13.15 0.79
C PRO A 64 5.35 -14.08 1.96
N PRO A 65 4.30 -14.91 1.83
CA PRO A 65 4.07 -16.00 2.76
C PRO A 65 5.34 -16.85 2.84
N GLN A 66 5.81 -17.13 4.05
CA GLN A 66 6.83 -18.15 4.22
C GLN A 66 6.17 -19.49 3.89
N GLY A 67 6.69 -20.17 2.86
CA GLY A 67 6.23 -21.50 2.44
C GLY A 67 6.60 -22.60 3.42
#